data_AF-A0A6L7CV07-F1
#
_entry.id   AF-A0A6L7CV07-F1
#
_cell.length_a   1.000
_cell.length_b   1.000
_cell.length_c   1.000
_cell.angle_alpha   90.00
_cell.angle_beta   90.00
_cell.angle_gamma   90.00
#
_symmetry.space_group_name_H-M   'P 1'
#
loop_
_entity.id
_entity.type
_entity.pdbx_description
1 polymer ?
#
loop_
_entity_poly.entity_id
_entity_poly.type
_entity_poly.pdbx_seq_one_letter_code
_entity_poly.pdbx_strand_id
1 'polypeptide(L)' 'RRPDLAPPVGRAERQQFQRLLVWLVANVYPTFTFADYPERWAPDAPEQLKKNVIEYRKSLYIWLNSQLTAG' A
#
# COMPACT_ATOMS: atom_id res chain seq x y z
N ARG A 1 9.95 22.74 -4.85
CA ARG A 1 9.50 21.90 -3.71
C ARG A 1 7.99 22.03 -3.57
N ARG A 2 7.25 20.98 -3.20
CA ARG A 2 5.78 20.98 -3.00
C ARG A 2 5.45 20.75 -1.51
N PRO A 3 5.62 21.76 -0.65
CA PRO A 3 5.36 21.62 0.79
C PRO A 3 3.88 21.40 1.12
N ASP A 4 3.00 21.65 0.15
CA ASP A 4 1.55 21.46 0.21
C ASP A 4 1.09 20.00 0.19
N LEU A 5 1.97 19.05 -0.19
CA LEU A 5 1.62 17.63 -0.32
C LEU A 5 1.74 16.82 0.98
N ALA A 6 2.28 17.41 2.04
CA ALA A 6 2.44 16.77 3.34
C ALA A 6 2.11 17.76 4.47
N PRO A 7 1.55 17.29 5.60
CA PRO A 7 1.28 18.16 6.74
C PRO A 7 2.56 18.90 7.18
N PRO A 8 2.51 20.19 7.58
CA PRO A 8 3.69 20.96 8.01
C PRO A 8 4.48 20.32 9.16
N VAL A 9 5.78 20.62 9.25
CA VAL A 9 6.64 20.14 10.35
C VAL A 9 6.07 20.65 11.69
N GLY A 10 6.03 19.77 12.71
CA GLY A 10 5.50 20.10 14.03
C GLY A 10 4.00 19.88 14.22
N ARG A 11 3.26 19.55 13.15
CA ARG A 11 1.85 19.13 13.23
C ARG A 11 1.71 17.68 13.69
N ALA A 12 0.75 17.39 14.56
CA ALA A 12 0.49 16.03 15.07
C ALA A 12 0.13 15.07 13.93
N GLU A 13 -0.62 15.56 12.94
CA GLU A 13 -1.07 14.85 11.74
C GLU A 13 0.11 14.38 10.87
N ARG A 14 1.28 15.03 10.98
CA ARG A 14 2.47 14.67 10.19
C ARG A 14 3.00 13.28 10.56
N GLN A 15 2.90 12.87 11.82
CA GLN A 15 3.33 11.53 12.23
C GLN A 15 2.45 10.44 11.60
N GLN A 16 1.13 10.63 11.64
CA GLN A 16 0.19 9.68 11.03
C GLN A 16 0.37 9.62 9.52
N PHE A 17 0.52 10.77 8.86
CA PHE A 17 0.81 10.84 7.43
C PHE A 17 2.08 10.04 7.06
N GLN A 18 3.17 10.22 7.79
CA GLN A 18 4.43 9.52 7.51
C GLN A 18 4.30 8.01 7.74
N ARG A 19 3.63 7.58 8.81
CA ARG A 19 3.37 6.16 9.08
C ARG A 19 2.56 5.52 7.97
N LEU A 20 1.47 6.16 7.54
CA LEU A 20 0.63 5.65 6.46
C LEU A 20 1.35 5.66 5.10
N LEU A 21 2.20 6.66 4.83
CA LEU A 21 3.01 6.70 3.62
C LEU A 21 4.01 5.53 3.55
N VAL A 22 4.75 5.29 4.63
CA VAL A 22 5.67 4.15 4.73
C VAL A 22 4.90 2.84 4.61
N TRP A 23 3.77 2.72 5.30
CA TRP A 23 2.92 1.54 5.24
C TRP A 23 2.42 1.28 3.81
N LEU A 24 1.95 2.31 3.09
CA LEU A 24 1.46 2.20 1.72
C LEU A 24 2.57 1.68 0.79
N VAL A 25 3.76 2.26 0.88
CA VAL A 25 4.92 1.82 0.08
C VAL A 25 5.35 0.40 0.46
N ALA A 26 5.35 0.03 1.74
CA ALA A 26 5.81 -1.28 2.19
C ALA A 26 4.80 -2.41 1.91
N ASN A 27 3.50 -2.14 1.91
CA ASN A 27 2.46 -3.17 1.82
C ASN A 27 1.75 -3.17 0.46
N VAL A 28 1.43 -2.00 -0.09
CA VAL A 28 0.64 -1.90 -1.33
C VAL A 28 1.54 -1.97 -2.56
N TYR A 29 2.66 -1.25 -2.62
CA TYR A 29 3.52 -1.27 -3.81
C TYR A 29 4.01 -2.69 -4.21
N PRO A 30 4.44 -3.57 -3.29
CA PRO A 30 4.90 -4.92 -3.67
C PRO A 30 3.81 -5.76 -4.35
N THR A 31 2.53 -5.50 -4.06
CA THR A 31 1.44 -6.24 -4.72
C THR A 31 1.39 -5.98 -6.23
N PHE A 32 1.85 -4.83 -6.71
CA PHE A 32 2.03 -4.60 -8.15
C PHE A 32 3.20 -5.43 -8.68
N THR A 33 4.34 -5.43 -7.98
CA THR A 33 5.52 -6.24 -8.35
C THR A 33 5.19 -7.72 -8.51
N PHE A 34 4.40 -8.29 -7.60
CA PHE A 34 4.01 -9.70 -7.67
C PHE A 34 2.90 -9.98 -8.69
N ALA A 35 1.96 -9.05 -8.90
CA ALA A 35 0.83 -9.26 -9.82
C ALA A 35 1.16 -8.99 -11.29
N ASP A 36 2.15 -8.13 -11.58
CA ASP A 36 2.53 -7.76 -12.95
C ASP A 36 3.40 -8.85 -13.61
N TYR A 37 4.26 -9.52 -12.82
CA TYR A 37 5.14 -10.60 -13.29
C TYR A 37 5.12 -11.81 -12.33
N PRO A 38 3.94 -12.43 -12.12
CA PRO A 38 3.78 -13.51 -11.14
C PRO A 38 4.63 -14.74 -11.44
N GLU A 39 4.95 -15.00 -12.69
CA GLU A 39 5.80 -16.11 -13.15
C GLU A 39 7.23 -16.05 -12.60
N ARG A 40 7.72 -14.88 -12.20
CA ARG A 40 9.04 -14.72 -11.56
C ARG A 40 9.07 -15.25 -10.13
N TRP A 41 7.90 -15.40 -9.50
CA TRP A 41 7.76 -15.69 -8.06
C TRP A 41 7.05 -17.02 -7.80
N ALA A 42 6.13 -17.40 -8.67
CA ALA A 42 5.42 -18.67 -8.62
C ALA A 42 5.31 -19.27 -10.05
N PRO A 43 6.40 -19.81 -10.61
CA PRO A 43 6.42 -20.30 -11.99
C PRO A 43 5.41 -21.42 -12.24
N ASP A 44 5.12 -22.25 -11.23
CA ASP A 44 4.19 -23.37 -11.33
C ASP A 44 2.70 -22.96 -11.13
N ALA A 45 2.44 -21.75 -10.62
CA ALA A 45 1.08 -21.28 -10.32
C ALA A 45 0.92 -19.74 -10.42
N PRO A 46 1.31 -19.10 -11.54
CA PRO A 46 1.36 -17.64 -11.63
C PRO A 46 -0.02 -16.99 -11.52
N GLU A 47 -1.05 -17.58 -12.13
CA GLU A 47 -2.41 -17.05 -12.08
C GLU A 47 -3.03 -17.10 -10.68
N GLN A 48 -2.71 -18.15 -9.92
CA GLN A 48 -3.16 -18.28 -8.53
C GLN A 48 -2.50 -17.22 -7.64
N LEU A 49 -1.20 -16.98 -7.80
CA LEU A 49 -0.48 -15.92 -7.09
C LEU A 49 -1.08 -14.55 -7.43
N LYS A 50 -1.25 -14.24 -8.72
CA LYS A 50 -1.83 -12.98 -9.18
C LYS A 50 -3.21 -12.73 -8.58
N LYS A 51 -4.11 -13.73 -8.64
CA LYS A 51 -5.45 -13.64 -8.04
C LYS A 51 -5.38 -13.33 -6.54
N ASN A 52 -4.58 -14.08 -5.80
CA ASN A 52 -4.45 -13.92 -4.35
C ASN A 52 -3.89 -12.54 -3.98
N VAL A 53 -2.86 -12.07 -4.69
CA VAL A 53 -2.24 -10.77 -4.47
C VAL A 53 -3.22 -9.63 -4.78
N ILE A 54 -4.02 -9.75 -5.84
CA ILE A 54 -5.04 -8.73 -6.18
C ILE A 54 -6.11 -8.66 -5.10
N GLU A 55 -6.61 -9.80 -4.61
CA GLU A 55 -7.58 -9.82 -3.51
C GLU A 55 -6.99 -9.27 -2.21
N TYR A 56 -5.75 -9.62 -1.88
CA TYR A 56 -5.05 -9.08 -0.72
C TYR A 56 -4.86 -7.55 -0.85
N ARG A 57 -4.49 -7.04 -2.03
CA ARG A 57 -4.37 -5.59 -2.26
C ARG A 57 -5.69 -4.85 -1.99
N LYS A 58 -6.85 -5.44 -2.32
CA LYS A 58 -8.16 -4.83 -1.99
C LYS A 58 -8.35 -4.70 -0.48
N SER A 59 -7.99 -5.72 0.29
CA SER A 59 -8.10 -5.66 1.76
C SER A 59 -7.18 -4.60 2.36
N LEU A 60 -5.98 -4.41 1.79
CA LEU A 60 -5.07 -3.31 2.16
C LEU A 60 -5.69 -1.93 1.93
N TYR A 61 -6.36 -1.70 0.80
CA TYR A 61 -7.05 -0.43 0.55
C TYR A 61 -8.24 -0.19 1.50
N ILE A 62 -9.00 -1.24 1.83
CA ILE A 62 -10.08 -1.15 2.82
C ILE A 62 -9.52 -0.78 4.19
N TRP A 63 -8.41 -1.40 4.60
CA TRP A 63 -7.74 -1.07 5.85
C TRP A 63 -7.22 0.38 5.84
N LEU A 64 -6.58 0.82 4.76
CA LEU A 64 -6.10 2.19 4.66
C LEU A 64 -7.25 3.19 4.80
N ASN A 65 -8.38 2.92 4.15
CA ASN A 65 -9.56 3.77 4.27
C ASN A 65 -10.05 3.87 5.73
N SER A 66 -10.04 2.77 6.49
CA SER A 66 -10.43 2.80 7.91
C SER A 66 -9.49 3.65 8.76
N GLN A 67 -8.20 3.69 8.44
CA GLN A 67 -7.23 4.55 9.14
C GLN A 67 -7.44 6.04 8.83
N LEU A 68 -7.95 6.37 7.64
CA LEU A 68 -8.23 7.75 7.24
C LEU A 68 -9.53 8.29 7.85
N THR A 69 -10.51 7.41 8.10
CA THR A 69 -11.81 7.79 8.68
C THR A 69 -11.85 7.72 10.22
N ALA A 70 -10.84 7.12 10.85
CA ALA A 70 -10.76 6.97 12.31
C ALA A 70 -10.11 8.17 13.03
N GLY A 71 -9.77 9.24 12.30
CA GLY A 71 -9.14 10.46 12.81
C GLY A 71 -10.06 11.66 12.81
#